data_AF-A0A519SLG9-F1
#
_entry.id   AF-A0A519SLG9-F1
#
_cell.length_a   1.000
_cell.length_b   1.000
_cell.length_c   1.000
_cell.angle_alpha   90.00
_cell.angle_beta   90.00
_cell.angle_gamma   90.00
#
_symmetry.space_group_name_H-M   'P 1'
#
loop_
_entity.id
_entity.type
_entity.pdbx_description
1 polymer ?
#
loop_
_entity_poly.entity_id
_entity_poly.type
_entity_poly.pdbx_seq_one_letter_code
_entity_poly.pdbx_strand_id
1 'polypeptide(L)'
;MNSPKLTALLLASGLLVATSCQKDLLDKTNPNAPTTAQFWQSSDDALKGVYACYSGLQQYAVYGHSWQFMAARSDESYSQSPYVELANFTRFIQPDNNFFISSYAWNDYYRTIYRTNQAITHVPDISMDATLKARLLAETRFIRAISYFDLAYFFGRVPLILTESTATTRAVQATQDQTIAQVIIDLQTAIPDLPLSYSGTDKGRVTKGAAQALLARVYMHQRKYADASALFTTIINSNQYSLVSNYVDNFTESNENN
;
A
#
# COMPACT_ATOMS: atom_id res chain seq x y z
N MET A 1 -31.03 30.84 -65.77
CA MET A 1 -30.65 29.41 -65.95
C MET A 1 -30.35 28.81 -64.58
N ASN A 2 -31.37 28.31 -63.89
CA ASN A 2 -31.19 27.52 -62.67
C ASN A 2 -31.01 26.07 -63.11
N SER A 3 -29.75 25.62 -63.23
CA SER A 3 -29.45 24.24 -63.59
C SER A 3 -29.75 23.36 -62.37
N PRO A 4 -30.77 22.48 -62.40
CA PRO A 4 -31.10 21.62 -61.25
C PRO A 4 -29.93 20.69 -60.87
N LYS A 5 -29.00 20.46 -61.80
CA LYS A 5 -27.76 19.71 -61.57
C LYS A 5 -26.78 20.45 -60.67
N LEU A 6 -26.71 21.78 -60.75
CA LEU A 6 -25.81 22.60 -59.91
C LEU A 6 -26.35 22.71 -58.47
N THR A 7 -27.67 22.81 -58.33
CA THR A 7 -28.34 22.78 -57.02
C THR A 7 -28.19 21.42 -56.33
N ALA A 8 -28.32 20.32 -57.09
CA ALA A 8 -28.09 18.97 -56.58
C ALA A 8 -26.61 18.73 -56.16
N LEU A 9 -25.65 19.26 -56.93
CA LEU A 9 -24.23 19.19 -56.57
C LEU A 9 -23.91 19.99 -55.30
N LEU A 10 -24.48 21.18 -55.15
CA LEU A 10 -24.32 22.00 -53.94
C LEU A 10 -24.96 21.36 -52.70
N LEU A 11 -26.13 20.72 -52.85
CA LEU A 11 -26.76 19.96 -51.76
C LEU A 11 -25.93 18.72 -51.37
N ALA A 12 -25.41 17.99 -52.35
CA ALA A 12 -24.57 16.81 -52.11
C ALA A 12 -23.23 17.17 -51.45
N SER A 13 -22.60 18.28 -51.87
CA SER A 13 -21.40 18.82 -51.23
C SER A 13 -21.67 19.31 -49.81
N GLY A 14 -22.85 19.87 -49.52
CA GLY A 14 -23.26 20.27 -48.18
C GLY A 14 -23.45 19.09 -47.21
N LEU A 15 -23.98 17.96 -47.69
CA LEU A 15 -24.13 16.74 -46.87
C LEU A 15 -22.78 16.12 -46.48
N LEU A 16 -21.74 16.27 -47.31
CA LEU A 16 -20.40 15.72 -47.03
C LEU A 16 -19.63 16.51 -45.95
N VAL A 17 -19.99 17.77 -45.70
CA VAL A 17 -19.39 18.58 -44.62
C VAL A 17 -20.07 18.31 -43.27
N ALA A 18 -21.29 17.79 -43.28
CA ALA A 18 -22.06 17.46 -42.07
C ALA A 18 -21.67 16.11 -41.44
N THR A 19 -20.84 15.29 -42.10
CA THR A 19 -20.37 13.98 -41.57
C THR A 19 -19.00 14.06 -40.90
N SER A 20 -18.60 15.23 -40.40
CA SER A 20 -17.41 15.34 -39.54
C SER A 20 -17.64 14.50 -38.28
N CYS A 21 -17.01 13.32 -38.23
CA CYS A 21 -17.00 12.49 -37.04
C CYS A 21 -16.46 13.32 -35.88
N GLN A 22 -17.25 13.54 -34.84
CA GLN A 22 -16.76 14.09 -33.59
C GLN A 22 -15.67 13.15 -33.08
N LYS A 23 -14.41 13.60 -33.12
CA LYS A 23 -13.24 12.80 -32.70
C LYS A 23 -13.44 12.21 -31.31
N ASP A 24 -14.13 12.95 -30.44
CA ASP A 24 -14.32 12.60 -29.03
C ASP A 24 -15.64 11.86 -28.73
N LEU A 25 -16.38 11.42 -29.77
CA LEU A 25 -17.64 10.67 -29.59
C LEU A 25 -17.39 9.32 -28.89
N LEU A 26 -16.24 8.71 -29.17
CA LEU A 26 -15.84 7.42 -28.59
C LEU A 26 -14.97 7.58 -27.33
N ASP A 27 -14.41 8.76 -27.09
CA ASP A 27 -13.64 9.08 -25.88
C ASP A 27 -14.58 9.52 -24.74
N LYS A 28 -15.47 8.62 -24.33
CA LYS A 28 -16.35 8.83 -23.18
C LYS A 28 -15.63 8.46 -21.90
N THR A 29 -15.35 9.45 -21.05
CA THR A 29 -15.00 9.18 -19.65
C THR A 29 -16.25 8.64 -18.94
N ASN A 30 -16.10 7.55 -18.18
CA ASN A 30 -17.21 6.99 -17.41
C ASN A 30 -17.61 8.00 -16.32
N PRO A 31 -18.79 8.65 -16.39
CA PRO A 31 -19.17 9.67 -15.42
C PRO A 31 -19.45 9.08 -14.02
N ASN A 32 -19.59 7.75 -13.92
CA ASN A 32 -19.90 7.04 -12.70
C ASN A 32 -18.67 6.42 -12.02
N ALA A 33 -17.48 6.54 -12.62
CA ALA A 33 -16.23 6.02 -12.03
C ALA A 33 -15.26 7.19 -11.80
N PRO A 34 -14.92 7.52 -10.54
CA PRO A 34 -13.91 8.52 -10.27
C PRO A 34 -12.58 8.06 -10.86
N THR A 35 -11.99 8.87 -11.73
CA THR A 35 -10.63 8.65 -12.23
C THR A 35 -9.62 9.16 -11.21
N THR A 36 -8.38 8.66 -11.24
CA THR A 36 -7.30 9.20 -10.38
C THR A 36 -7.15 10.72 -10.54
N ALA A 37 -7.33 11.23 -11.77
CA ALA A 37 -7.29 12.65 -12.10
C ALA A 37 -8.41 13.48 -11.44
N GLN A 38 -9.52 12.86 -11.05
CA GLN A 38 -10.67 13.53 -10.44
C GLN A 38 -10.80 13.24 -8.94
N PHE A 39 -10.06 12.26 -8.40
CA PHE A 39 -10.19 11.84 -7.01
C PHE A 39 -9.46 12.77 -6.03
N TRP A 40 -8.19 13.12 -6.29
CA TRP A 40 -7.33 13.80 -5.31
C TRP A 40 -7.54 15.31 -5.26
N GLN A 41 -8.72 15.76 -4.83
CA GLN A 41 -9.09 17.18 -4.87
C GLN A 41 -9.20 17.84 -3.49
N SER A 42 -9.66 17.10 -2.48
CA SER A 42 -9.98 17.66 -1.17
C SER A 42 -9.26 16.96 -0.02
N SER A 43 -9.28 17.61 1.15
CA SER A 43 -8.82 17.00 2.41
C SER A 43 -9.52 15.68 2.74
N ASP A 44 -10.79 15.53 2.37
CA ASP A 44 -11.55 14.30 2.60
C ASP A 44 -11.13 13.20 1.63
N ASP A 45 -10.81 13.55 0.38
CA ASP A 45 -10.28 12.59 -0.59
C ASP A 45 -8.88 12.10 -0.18
N ALA A 46 -8.04 13.00 0.33
CA ALA A 46 -6.74 12.63 0.91
C ALA A 46 -6.92 11.59 2.03
N LEU A 47 -7.86 11.83 2.94
CA LEU A 47 -8.17 10.92 4.05
C LEU A 47 -8.65 9.55 3.55
N LYS A 48 -9.60 9.53 2.61
CA LYS A 48 -10.12 8.30 1.97
C LYS A 48 -9.04 7.54 1.22
N GLY A 49 -8.14 8.24 0.54
CA GLY A 49 -6.99 7.65 -0.13
C GLY A 49 -6.04 6.95 0.84
N VAL A 50 -5.78 7.54 2.00
CA VAL A 50 -4.99 6.89 3.06
C VAL A 50 -5.75 5.71 3.66
N TYR A 51 -7.07 5.78 3.84
CA TYR A 51 -7.87 4.60 4.24
C TYR A 51 -7.74 3.44 3.25
N ALA A 52 -7.73 3.72 1.95
CA ALA A 52 -7.50 2.69 0.95
C ALA A 52 -6.10 2.04 1.07
N CYS A 53 -5.10 2.80 1.53
CA CYS A 53 -3.77 2.27 1.85
C CYS A 53 -3.84 1.30 3.04
N TYR A 54 -4.51 1.67 4.14
CA TYR A 54 -4.72 0.77 5.29
C TYR A 54 -5.48 -0.50 4.93
N SER A 55 -6.53 -0.37 4.10
CA SER A 55 -7.27 -1.53 3.56
C SER A 55 -6.38 -2.49 2.76
N GLY A 56 -5.23 -2.02 2.26
CA GLY A 56 -4.20 -2.86 1.65
C GLY A 56 -3.57 -3.85 2.65
N LEU A 57 -3.38 -3.44 3.91
CA LEU A 57 -2.84 -4.33 4.95
C LEU A 57 -3.84 -5.40 5.38
N GLN A 58 -5.13 -5.15 5.23
CA GLN A 58 -6.21 -6.10 5.55
C GLN A 58 -6.54 -7.07 4.41
N GLN A 59 -5.79 -7.02 3.30
CA GLN A 59 -6.01 -7.97 2.21
C GLN A 59 -5.74 -9.41 2.68
N TYR A 60 -6.42 -10.36 2.05
CA TYR A 60 -6.42 -11.78 2.45
C TYR A 60 -5.01 -12.38 2.50
N ALA A 61 -4.12 -12.00 1.58
CA ALA A 61 -2.76 -12.53 1.55
C ALA A 61 -1.72 -11.69 2.30
N VAL A 62 -2.17 -10.62 2.97
CA VAL A 62 -1.37 -9.76 3.86
C VAL A 62 -1.76 -10.12 5.31
N TYR A 63 -2.06 -9.16 6.17
CA TYR A 63 -2.37 -9.40 7.58
C TYR A 63 -3.81 -9.89 7.82
N GLY A 64 -4.67 -9.88 6.79
CA GLY A 64 -6.07 -10.30 6.94
C GLY A 64 -6.27 -11.81 7.15
N HIS A 65 -5.32 -12.64 6.70
CA HIS A 65 -5.37 -14.09 6.90
C HIS A 65 -4.03 -14.78 6.66
N SER A 66 -3.42 -14.62 5.48
CA SER A 66 -2.39 -15.57 5.04
C SER A 66 -1.00 -15.33 5.64
N TRP A 67 -0.73 -14.15 6.22
CA TRP A 67 0.53 -13.84 6.90
C TRP A 67 0.95 -14.91 7.92
N GLN A 68 0.00 -15.46 8.67
CA GLN A 68 0.25 -16.48 9.70
C GLN A 68 0.91 -17.76 9.15
N PHE A 69 0.65 -18.12 7.89
CA PHE A 69 1.27 -19.30 7.30
C PHE A 69 2.75 -19.10 6.99
N MET A 70 3.23 -17.86 6.94
CA MET A 70 4.65 -17.57 6.76
C MET A 70 5.44 -17.97 8.01
N ALA A 71 4.83 -17.90 9.19
CA ALA A 71 5.41 -18.44 10.42
C ALA A 71 5.51 -19.98 10.39
N ALA A 72 4.66 -20.66 9.63
CA ALA A 72 4.73 -22.11 9.44
C ALA A 72 5.86 -22.58 8.51
N ARG A 73 6.76 -21.66 8.12
CA ARG A 73 8.07 -21.96 7.54
C ARG A 73 9.21 -21.81 8.55
N SER A 74 8.91 -21.91 9.85
CA SER A 74 9.89 -22.16 10.92
C SER A 74 9.72 -23.59 11.46
N ASP A 75 10.48 -23.94 12.48
CA ASP A 75 10.33 -25.17 13.26
C ASP A 75 9.23 -25.08 14.34
N GLU A 76 8.52 -23.95 14.45
CA GLU A 76 7.49 -23.73 15.46
C GLU A 76 6.12 -24.31 15.09
N SER A 77 5.86 -24.59 13.80
CA SER A 77 4.59 -25.16 13.35
C SER A 77 4.70 -25.90 12.02
N TYR A 78 3.74 -26.77 11.74
CA TYR A 78 3.62 -27.49 10.47
C TYR A 78 2.14 -27.71 10.13
N SER A 79 1.83 -27.91 8.85
CA SER A 79 0.45 -28.16 8.43
C SER A 79 0.05 -29.63 8.65
N GLN A 80 -1.11 -29.83 9.28
CA GLN A 80 -1.81 -31.12 9.33
C GLN A 80 -2.99 -31.18 8.34
N SER A 81 -3.15 -30.16 7.50
CA SER A 81 -4.23 -30.11 6.52
C SER A 81 -4.06 -31.22 5.47
N PRO A 82 -5.15 -31.81 4.96
CA PRO A 82 -5.10 -32.68 3.77
C PRO A 82 -4.70 -31.91 2.50
N TYR A 83 -4.62 -30.57 2.56
CA TYR A 83 -4.19 -29.74 1.43
C TYR A 83 -2.68 -29.85 1.19
N VAL A 84 -2.31 -30.63 0.18
CA VAL A 84 -0.93 -31.01 -0.14
C VAL A 84 -0.02 -29.80 -0.33
N GLU A 85 -0.49 -28.76 -1.01
CA GLU A 85 0.29 -27.55 -1.29
C GLU A 85 0.64 -26.80 -0.02
N LEU A 86 -0.28 -26.74 0.96
CA LEU A 86 0.01 -26.14 2.26
C LEU A 86 0.99 -27.00 3.07
N ALA A 87 0.84 -28.32 3.06
CA ALA A 87 1.81 -29.22 3.71
C ALA A 87 3.21 -29.08 3.10
N ASN A 88 3.29 -29.05 1.77
CA ASN A 88 4.52 -28.82 1.02
C ASN A 88 5.14 -27.45 1.34
N PHE A 89 4.33 -26.39 1.41
CA PHE A 89 4.78 -25.05 1.77
C PHE A 89 5.48 -25.01 3.13
N THR A 90 4.91 -25.64 4.16
CA THR A 90 5.52 -25.74 5.50
C THR A 90 6.78 -26.62 5.54
N ARG A 91 6.99 -27.46 4.52
CA ARG A 91 8.17 -28.33 4.37
C ARG A 91 9.20 -27.77 3.39
N PHE A 92 9.06 -26.52 2.97
CA PHE A 92 9.92 -25.87 1.96
C PHE A 92 9.92 -26.59 0.59
N ILE A 93 8.84 -27.31 0.28
CA ILE A 93 8.63 -27.95 -1.01
C ILE A 93 7.78 -27.00 -1.85
N GLN A 94 8.37 -26.37 -2.86
CA GLN A 94 7.69 -25.37 -3.68
C GLN A 94 7.87 -25.71 -5.17
N PRO A 95 6.97 -26.53 -5.75
CA PRO A 95 7.11 -27.03 -7.11
C PRO A 95 6.82 -25.98 -8.19
N ASP A 96 6.04 -24.95 -7.84
CA ASP A 96 5.71 -23.82 -8.70
C ASP A 96 5.55 -22.52 -7.89
N ASN A 97 5.30 -21.43 -8.63
CA ASN A 97 5.21 -20.06 -8.09
C ASN A 97 3.75 -19.59 -7.92
N ASN A 98 2.76 -20.47 -8.13
CA ASN A 98 1.34 -20.09 -8.22
C ASN A 98 0.57 -20.33 -6.91
N PHE A 99 1.16 -21.00 -5.93
CA PHE A 99 0.51 -21.23 -4.65
C PHE A 99 0.01 -19.93 -4.01
N PHE A 100 -1.27 -19.89 -3.65
CA PHE A 100 -1.99 -18.65 -3.33
C PHE A 100 -1.30 -17.83 -2.24
N ILE A 101 -0.68 -18.47 -1.24
CA ILE A 101 0.03 -17.78 -0.15
C ILE A 101 1.16 -16.91 -0.69
N SER A 102 1.90 -17.38 -1.69
CA SER A 102 2.98 -16.61 -2.31
C SER A 102 2.48 -15.69 -3.41
N SER A 103 1.64 -16.20 -4.31
CA SER A 103 1.19 -15.43 -5.49
C SER A 103 0.24 -14.29 -5.11
N TYR A 104 -0.69 -14.50 -4.17
CA TYR A 104 -1.60 -13.45 -3.74
C TYR A 104 -0.88 -12.44 -2.85
N ALA A 105 0.04 -12.87 -1.98
CA ALA A 105 0.83 -11.95 -1.16
C ALA A 105 1.60 -10.96 -2.03
N TRP A 106 2.29 -11.45 -3.07
CA TRP A 106 2.96 -10.60 -4.04
C TRP A 106 2.02 -9.54 -4.63
N ASN A 107 0.85 -9.97 -5.14
CA ASN A 107 -0.12 -9.08 -5.75
C ASN A 107 -0.73 -8.08 -4.77
N ASP A 108 -1.08 -8.52 -3.56
CA ASP A 108 -1.73 -7.68 -2.55
C ASP A 108 -0.75 -6.66 -1.95
N TYR A 109 0.52 -7.02 -1.75
CA TYR A 109 1.56 -6.05 -1.36
C TYR A 109 1.80 -5.02 -2.45
N TYR A 110 1.93 -5.42 -3.72
CA TYR A 110 2.10 -4.46 -4.81
C TYR A 110 0.87 -3.60 -5.05
N ARG A 111 -0.35 -4.12 -4.82
CA ARG A 111 -1.58 -3.32 -4.83
C ARG A 111 -1.57 -2.29 -3.71
N THR A 112 -1.09 -2.66 -2.52
CA THR A 112 -0.93 -1.75 -1.37
C THR A 112 0.09 -0.67 -1.70
N ILE A 113 1.26 -1.05 -2.22
CA ILE A 113 2.32 -0.12 -2.64
C ILE A 113 1.80 0.85 -3.71
N TYR A 114 1.05 0.37 -4.71
CA TYR A 114 0.44 1.20 -5.73
C TYR A 114 -0.47 2.29 -5.14
N ARG A 115 -1.31 1.94 -4.15
CA ARG A 115 -2.16 2.91 -3.43
C ARG A 115 -1.32 3.91 -2.64
N THR A 116 -0.27 3.45 -1.94
CA THR A 116 0.61 4.36 -1.20
C THR A 116 1.36 5.33 -2.11
N ASN A 117 1.80 4.88 -3.28
CA ASN A 117 2.48 5.72 -4.25
C ASN A 117 1.55 6.80 -4.80
N GLN A 118 0.29 6.47 -5.09
CA GLN A 118 -0.71 7.49 -5.47
C GLN A 118 -0.88 8.54 -4.37
N ALA A 119 -1.10 8.12 -3.12
CA ALA A 119 -1.25 9.05 -2.01
C ALA A 119 -0.01 9.94 -1.83
N ILE A 120 1.20 9.37 -1.88
CA ILE A 120 2.46 10.13 -1.79
C ILE A 120 2.63 11.11 -2.96
N THR A 121 2.15 10.76 -4.16
CA THR A 121 2.22 11.61 -5.33
C THR A 121 1.22 12.78 -5.27
N HIS A 122 -0.03 12.52 -4.89
CA HIS A 122 -1.12 13.50 -5.07
C HIS A 122 -1.48 14.31 -3.81
N VAL A 123 -1.35 13.74 -2.60
CA VAL A 123 -1.66 14.45 -1.35
C VAL A 123 -0.85 15.74 -1.13
N PRO A 124 0.44 15.83 -1.53
CA PRO A 124 1.20 17.07 -1.38
C PRO A 124 0.54 18.29 -2.03
N ASP A 125 -0.14 18.10 -3.16
CA ASP A 125 -0.73 19.17 -3.99
C ASP A 125 -2.12 19.61 -3.52
N ILE A 126 -2.74 18.88 -2.58
CA ILE A 126 -4.06 19.22 -2.04
C ILE A 126 -3.95 20.37 -1.03
N SER A 127 -4.75 21.42 -1.18
CA SER A 127 -4.84 22.49 -0.17
C SER A 127 -5.65 22.01 1.05
N MET A 128 -4.99 21.84 2.20
CA MET A 128 -5.59 21.32 3.43
C MET A 128 -4.73 21.68 4.65
N ASP A 129 -5.20 21.35 5.86
CA ASP A 129 -4.43 21.52 7.09
C ASP A 129 -3.06 20.83 7.00
N ALA A 130 -2.00 21.57 7.33
CA ALA A 130 -0.62 21.13 7.14
C ALA A 130 -0.25 19.97 8.07
N THR A 131 -0.75 19.99 9.31
CA THR A 131 -0.52 18.92 10.30
C THR A 131 -1.20 17.63 9.86
N LEU A 132 -2.46 17.71 9.43
CA LEU A 132 -3.18 16.57 8.89
C LEU A 132 -2.48 16.02 7.64
N LYS A 133 -2.05 16.89 6.71
CA LYS A 133 -1.32 16.47 5.50
C LYS A 133 -0.05 15.70 5.85
N ALA A 134 0.78 16.25 6.75
CA ALA A 134 2.02 15.62 7.18
C ALA A 134 1.75 14.25 7.83
N ARG A 135 0.76 14.18 8.72
CA ARG A 135 0.29 12.92 9.33
C ARG A 135 -0.12 11.89 8.28
N LEU A 136 -0.97 12.27 7.31
CA LEU A 136 -1.46 11.37 6.26
C LEU A 136 -0.32 10.82 5.39
N LEU A 137 0.65 11.66 5.03
CA LEU A 137 1.84 11.23 4.28
C LEU A 137 2.72 10.30 5.11
N ALA A 138 2.87 10.57 6.41
CA ALA A 138 3.64 9.71 7.31
C ALA A 138 2.99 8.33 7.50
N GLU A 139 1.67 8.27 7.72
CA GLU A 139 0.90 7.03 7.77
C GLU A 139 1.08 6.22 6.46
N THR A 140 1.01 6.90 5.32
CA THR A 140 1.19 6.29 4.00
C THR A 140 2.60 5.70 3.80
N ARG A 141 3.63 6.44 4.21
CA ARG A 141 5.03 5.98 4.12
C ARG A 141 5.28 4.77 5.02
N PHE A 142 4.72 4.74 6.22
CA PHE A 142 4.79 3.56 7.08
C PHE A 142 4.18 2.32 6.40
N ILE A 143 2.99 2.46 5.80
CA ILE A 143 2.32 1.36 5.08
C ILE A 143 3.18 0.86 3.91
N ARG A 144 3.82 1.77 3.17
CA ARG A 144 4.75 1.41 2.10
C ARG A 144 5.99 0.70 2.65
N ALA A 145 6.54 1.18 3.75
CA ALA A 145 7.71 0.62 4.41
C ALA A 145 7.45 -0.82 4.91
N ILE A 146 6.35 -1.06 5.63
CA ILE A 146 6.03 -2.41 6.11
C ILE A 146 5.78 -3.37 4.94
N SER A 147 5.11 -2.90 3.88
CA SER A 147 4.87 -3.70 2.67
C SER A 147 6.17 -4.10 1.97
N TYR A 148 7.12 -3.17 1.81
CA TYR A 148 8.42 -3.49 1.22
C TYR A 148 9.30 -4.34 2.12
N PHE A 149 9.23 -4.13 3.44
CA PHE A 149 9.97 -4.93 4.39
C PHE A 149 9.52 -6.39 4.35
N ASP A 150 8.21 -6.62 4.34
CA ASP A 150 7.59 -7.93 4.22
C ASP A 150 7.94 -8.61 2.88
N LEU A 151 7.84 -7.88 1.77
CA LEU A 151 8.26 -8.35 0.45
C LEU A 151 9.74 -8.76 0.43
N ALA A 152 10.62 -7.93 1.00
CA ALA A 152 12.05 -8.23 1.08
C ALA A 152 12.32 -9.43 2.00
N TYR A 153 11.56 -9.58 3.08
CA TYR A 153 11.70 -10.70 4.01
C TYR A 153 11.29 -12.03 3.37
N PHE A 154 10.23 -12.04 2.57
CA PHE A 154 9.70 -13.26 1.97
C PHE A 154 10.31 -13.64 0.64
N PHE A 155 10.58 -12.65 -0.22
CA PHE A 155 11.00 -12.87 -1.61
C PHE A 155 12.45 -12.43 -1.87
N GLY A 156 13.11 -11.79 -0.91
CA GLY A 156 14.46 -11.28 -1.05
C GLY A 156 14.52 -10.08 -1.99
N ARG A 157 14.76 -10.33 -3.28
CA ARG A 157 14.94 -9.30 -4.31
C ARG A 157 13.61 -8.99 -4.98
N VAL A 158 13.16 -7.75 -4.85
CA VAL A 158 11.85 -7.32 -5.36
C VAL A 158 11.96 -6.03 -6.18
N PRO A 159 11.10 -5.79 -7.19
CA PRO A 159 11.06 -4.51 -7.88
C PRO A 159 10.75 -3.34 -6.94
N LEU A 160 11.56 -2.28 -6.99
CA LEU A 160 11.37 -1.08 -6.18
C LEU A 160 10.62 -0.01 -6.99
N ILE A 161 9.32 0.11 -6.77
CA ILE A 161 8.41 1.05 -7.46
C ILE A 161 8.00 2.13 -6.45
N LEU A 162 8.53 3.35 -6.61
CA LEU A 162 8.36 4.45 -5.64
C LEU A 162 7.45 5.58 -6.10
N THR A 163 6.99 5.49 -7.34
CA THR A 163 6.06 6.41 -7.99
C THR A 163 4.81 5.66 -8.42
N GLU A 164 3.76 6.39 -8.77
CA GLU A 164 2.58 5.78 -9.39
C GLU A 164 2.97 4.97 -10.64
N SER A 165 2.49 3.73 -10.72
CA SER A 165 2.75 2.82 -11.85
C SER A 165 1.59 2.81 -12.82
N THR A 166 1.90 2.66 -14.11
CA THR A 166 0.93 2.43 -15.19
C THR A 166 0.99 0.97 -15.66
N ALA A 167 0.08 0.57 -16.55
CA ALA A 167 0.11 -0.76 -17.17
C ALA A 167 1.43 -1.05 -17.94
N THR A 168 2.14 -0.01 -18.36
CA THR A 168 3.43 -0.13 -19.07
C THR A 168 4.64 -0.01 -18.16
N THR A 169 4.45 0.27 -16.86
CA THR A 169 5.57 0.30 -15.90
C THR A 169 6.29 -1.05 -15.90
N ARG A 170 7.60 -1.00 -16.03
CA ARG A 170 8.52 -2.13 -15.89
C ARG A 170 9.58 -1.73 -14.89
N ALA A 171 9.84 -2.58 -13.91
CA ALA A 171 10.85 -2.34 -12.89
C ALA A 171 11.73 -3.58 -12.77
N VAL A 172 13.04 -3.34 -12.72
CA VAL A 172 14.04 -4.39 -12.46
C VAL A 172 14.04 -4.68 -10.96
N GLN A 173 14.30 -5.93 -10.58
CA GLN A 173 14.46 -6.30 -9.18
C GLN A 173 15.64 -5.55 -8.55
N ALA A 174 15.36 -4.80 -7.49
CA ALA A 174 16.39 -4.18 -6.67
C ALA A 174 17.15 -5.26 -5.88
N THR A 175 18.34 -4.92 -5.37
CA THR A 175 18.96 -5.73 -4.34
C THR A 175 18.15 -5.63 -3.05
N GLN A 176 18.24 -6.63 -2.17
CA GLN A 176 17.55 -6.59 -0.89
C GLN A 176 17.99 -5.36 -0.07
N ASP A 177 19.28 -5.03 -0.09
CA ASP A 177 19.82 -3.83 0.59
C ASP A 177 19.20 -2.53 0.08
N GLN A 178 18.96 -2.40 -1.23
CA GLN A 178 18.28 -1.23 -1.80
C GLN A 178 16.84 -1.13 -1.32
N THR A 179 16.11 -2.25 -1.28
CA THR A 179 14.74 -2.28 -0.75
C THR A 179 14.73 -1.90 0.74
N ILE A 180 15.63 -2.48 1.55
CA ILE A 180 15.72 -2.16 2.99
C ILE A 180 16.16 -0.71 3.23
N ALA A 181 17.06 -0.15 2.40
CA ALA A 181 17.42 1.26 2.49
C ALA A 181 16.19 2.16 2.26
N GLN A 182 15.33 1.83 1.30
CA GLN A 182 14.09 2.56 1.08
C GLN A 182 13.09 2.43 2.24
N VAL A 183 12.97 1.24 2.84
CA VAL A 183 12.17 1.02 4.05
C VAL A 183 12.63 1.96 5.18
N ILE A 184 13.95 2.06 5.40
CA ILE A 184 14.53 2.95 6.41
C ILE A 184 14.19 4.42 6.10
N ILE A 185 14.34 4.85 4.84
CA ILE A 185 14.02 6.22 4.41
C ILE A 185 12.55 6.55 4.69
N ASP A 186 11.63 5.67 4.30
CA ASP A 186 10.20 5.90 4.52
C ASP A 186 9.85 5.97 6.01
N LEU A 187 10.44 5.12 6.85
CA LEU A 187 10.22 5.14 8.32
C LEU A 187 10.82 6.37 8.98
N GLN A 188 12.07 6.71 8.67
CA GLN A 188 12.73 7.91 9.21
C GLN A 188 11.98 9.19 8.83
N THR A 189 11.43 9.24 7.61
CA THR A 189 10.62 10.37 7.14
C THR A 189 9.26 10.42 7.84
N ALA A 190 8.64 9.27 8.12
CA ALA A 190 7.32 9.21 8.76
C ALA A 190 7.34 9.55 10.26
N ILE A 191 8.34 9.06 11.00
CA ILE A 191 8.39 9.12 12.47
C ILE A 191 8.12 10.52 13.06
N PRO A 192 8.69 11.63 12.55
CA PRO A 192 8.48 12.96 13.14
C PRO A 192 7.02 13.40 13.16
N ASP A 193 6.27 13.07 12.12
CA ASP A 193 4.92 13.57 11.84
C ASP A 193 3.81 12.64 12.35
N LEU A 194 4.17 11.47 12.91
CA LEU A 194 3.20 10.56 13.52
C LEU A 194 2.85 10.98 14.96
N PRO A 195 1.57 10.95 15.35
CA PRO A 195 1.14 11.12 16.73
C PRO A 195 1.64 10.00 17.65
N LEU A 196 1.83 10.31 18.94
CA LEU A 196 2.15 9.30 19.95
C LEU A 196 0.99 8.34 20.22
N SER A 197 -0.25 8.82 20.10
CA SER A 197 -1.48 8.03 20.28
C SER A 197 -2.64 8.66 19.52
N TYR A 198 -3.67 7.86 19.29
CA TYR A 198 -4.94 8.30 18.69
C TYR A 198 -6.10 8.03 19.65
N SER A 199 -7.23 8.72 19.42
CA SER A 199 -8.46 8.56 20.19
C SER A 199 -9.68 8.46 19.27
N GLY A 200 -10.82 8.05 19.81
CA GLY A 200 -12.08 7.94 19.07
C GLY A 200 -11.95 7.01 17.85
N THR A 201 -12.45 7.48 16.70
CA THR A 201 -12.47 6.74 15.43
C THR A 201 -11.10 6.61 14.76
N ASP A 202 -10.07 7.29 15.27
CA ASP A 202 -8.70 7.19 14.74
C ASP A 202 -7.88 6.08 15.43
N LYS A 203 -8.45 5.35 16.41
CA LYS A 203 -7.79 4.16 16.98
C LYS A 203 -7.51 3.11 15.88
N GLY A 204 -6.35 2.46 15.98
CA GLY A 204 -5.86 1.50 14.98
C GLY A 204 -4.94 2.10 13.90
N ARG A 205 -4.83 3.43 13.81
CA ARG A 205 -3.82 4.09 12.95
C ARG A 205 -2.41 3.90 13.48
N VAL A 206 -1.43 3.96 12.59
CA VAL A 206 -0.02 3.84 12.97
C VAL A 206 0.43 5.01 13.84
N THR A 207 0.97 4.71 15.02
CA THR A 207 1.58 5.70 15.91
C THR A 207 3.07 5.88 15.66
N LYS A 208 3.65 6.94 16.23
CA LYS A 208 5.10 7.16 16.29
C LYS A 208 5.85 5.96 16.85
N GLY A 209 5.33 5.37 17.93
CA GLY A 209 5.92 4.19 18.57
C GLY A 209 5.91 2.97 17.65
N ALA A 210 4.83 2.75 16.90
CA ALA A 210 4.75 1.66 15.92
C ALA A 210 5.78 1.82 14.78
N ALA A 211 5.94 3.04 14.24
CA ALA A 211 6.96 3.31 13.22
C ALA A 211 8.39 3.17 13.75
N GLN A 212 8.65 3.63 14.98
CA GLN A 212 9.94 3.44 15.65
C GLN A 212 10.24 1.96 15.90
N ALA A 213 9.23 1.18 16.33
CA ALA A 213 9.37 -0.25 16.58
C ALA A 213 9.69 -1.02 15.29
N LEU A 214 9.03 -0.69 14.18
CA LEU A 214 9.33 -1.29 12.88
C LEU A 214 10.74 -0.91 12.41
N LEU A 215 11.16 0.35 12.57
CA LEU A 215 12.52 0.77 12.21
C LEU A 215 13.58 0.05 13.07
N ALA A 216 13.33 -0.10 14.37
CA ALA A 216 14.19 -0.86 15.26
C ALA A 216 14.29 -2.33 14.82
N ARG A 217 13.17 -2.97 14.45
CA ARG A 217 13.15 -4.32 13.87
C ARG A 217 13.99 -4.38 12.59
N VAL A 218 13.85 -3.43 11.66
CA VAL A 218 14.68 -3.37 10.44
C VAL A 218 16.18 -3.30 10.79
N TYR A 219 16.56 -2.46 11.77
CA TYR A 219 17.95 -2.38 12.24
C TYR A 219 18.44 -3.67 12.89
N MET A 220 17.60 -4.39 13.64
CA MET A 220 17.94 -5.72 14.16
C MET A 220 18.26 -6.71 13.03
N HIS A 221 17.46 -6.72 11.96
CA HIS A 221 17.74 -7.54 10.77
C HIS A 221 19.06 -7.17 10.08
N GLN A 222 19.45 -5.89 10.11
CA GLN A 222 20.75 -5.42 9.62
C GLN A 222 21.90 -5.58 10.64
N ARG A 223 21.65 -6.20 11.81
CA ARG A 223 22.60 -6.31 12.93
C ARG A 223 23.12 -4.97 13.47
N LYS A 224 22.35 -3.90 13.25
CA LYS A 224 22.61 -2.54 13.78
C LYS A 224 22.01 -2.41 15.18
N TYR A 225 22.54 -3.20 16.12
CA TYR A 225 21.95 -3.36 17.46
C TYR A 225 21.92 -2.07 18.27
N ALA A 226 22.93 -1.21 18.12
CA ALA A 226 22.99 0.08 18.80
C ALA A 226 21.84 1.01 18.35
N ASP A 227 21.62 1.12 17.04
CA ASP A 227 20.56 1.95 16.47
C ASP A 227 19.16 1.42 16.85
N ALA A 228 18.98 0.10 16.83
CA ALA A 228 17.75 -0.54 17.29
C ALA A 228 17.49 -0.29 18.78
N SER A 229 18.52 -0.46 19.62
CA SER A 229 18.43 -0.25 21.08
C SER A 229 18.05 1.19 21.43
N ALA A 230 18.59 2.18 20.72
CA ALA A 230 18.24 3.58 20.92
C ALA A 230 16.75 3.86 20.64
N LEU A 231 16.20 3.28 19.56
CA LEU A 231 14.78 3.38 19.24
C LEU A 231 13.90 2.68 20.28
N PHE A 232 14.23 1.45 20.68
CA PHE A 232 13.48 0.74 21.72
C PHE A 232 13.51 1.48 23.06
N THR A 233 14.66 2.03 23.44
CA THR A 233 14.80 2.85 24.65
C THR A 233 13.91 4.09 24.59
N THR A 234 13.82 4.74 23.42
CA THR A 234 12.92 5.88 23.22
C THR A 234 11.45 5.50 23.42
N ILE A 235 11.03 4.34 22.90
CA ILE A 235 9.67 3.83 23.07
C ILE A 235 9.39 3.54 24.55
N ILE A 236 10.28 2.83 25.23
CA ILE A 236 10.13 2.49 26.66
C ILE A 236 10.05 3.76 27.51
N ASN A 237 10.95 4.72 27.29
CA ASN A 237 11.00 5.96 28.05
C ASN A 237 9.87 6.94 27.72
N SER A 238 9.09 6.70 26.66
CA SER A 238 7.91 7.52 26.35
C SER A 238 6.79 7.36 27.39
N ASN A 239 6.81 6.28 28.18
CA ASN A 239 5.75 5.87 29.10
C ASN A 239 4.36 5.74 28.45
N GLN A 240 4.30 5.63 27.12
CA GLN A 240 3.04 5.61 26.38
C GLN A 240 2.45 4.23 26.19
N TYR A 241 3.26 3.19 26.41
CA TYR A 241 2.87 1.80 26.29
C TYR A 241 3.16 1.09 27.60
N SER A 242 2.33 0.10 27.93
CA SER A 242 2.54 -0.77 29.08
C SER A 242 2.21 -2.21 28.71
N LEU A 243 2.83 -3.17 29.40
CA LEU A 243 2.44 -4.56 29.27
C LEU A 243 1.10 -4.76 29.98
N VAL A 244 0.20 -5.51 29.35
CA VAL A 244 -1.03 -5.97 30.00
C VAL A 244 -0.69 -6.79 31.25
N SER A 245 -1.51 -6.67 32.29
CA SER A 245 -1.33 -7.44 33.53
C SER A 245 -1.65 -8.93 33.32
N ASN A 246 -2.59 -9.24 32.42
CA ASN A 246 -2.94 -10.59 32.03
C ASN A 246 -2.64 -10.81 30.54
N TYR A 247 -1.75 -11.74 30.24
CA TYR A 247 -1.34 -12.07 28.87
C TYR A 247 -2.50 -12.42 27.94
N VAL A 248 -3.55 -13.07 28.46
CA VAL A 248 -4.71 -13.52 27.66
C VAL A 248 -5.47 -12.34 27.06
N ASP A 249 -5.42 -11.16 27.69
CA ASP A 249 -6.17 -9.98 27.25
C ASP A 249 -5.81 -9.57 25.81
N ASN A 250 -4.56 -9.80 25.39
CA ASN A 250 -4.10 -9.51 24.01
C ASN A 250 -4.83 -10.30 22.92
N PHE A 251 -5.51 -11.40 23.26
CA PHE A 251 -6.10 -12.34 22.32
C PHE A 251 -7.64 -12.37 22.42
N THR A 252 -8.23 -11.31 22.96
CA THR A 252 -9.68 -11.19 23.18
C THR A 252 -10.24 -9.93 22.53
N GLU A 253 -11.45 -10.01 21.98
CA GLU A 253 -12.15 -8.87 21.38
C GLU A 253 -12.48 -7.78 22.42
N SER A 254 -12.64 -8.16 23.70
CA SER A 254 -13.03 -7.23 24.76
C SER A 254 -11.95 -6.20 25.12
N ASN A 255 -10.69 -6.48 24.79
CA ASN A 255 -9.54 -5.64 25.12
C ASN A 255 -8.84 -5.08 23.88
N GLU A 256 -9.54 -4.97 22.75
CA GLU A 256 -8.97 -4.38 21.55
C GLU A 256 -8.53 -2.93 21.77
N ASN A 257 -7.36 -2.57 21.22
CA ASN A 257 -6.75 -1.24 21.36
C ASN A 257 -6.47 -0.85 22.82
N ASN A 258 -6.04 -1.83 23.63
CA ASN A 258 -5.53 -1.66 24.99
C ASN A 258 -4.13 -1.01 25.04
#